data_AF-A0AAW2DQT7-F1
#
_entry.id   AF-A0AAW2DQT7-F1
#
_cell.length_a   1.000
_cell.length_b   1.000
_cell.length_c   1.000
_cell.angle_alpha   90.00
_cell.angle_beta   90.00
_cell.angle_gamma   90.00
#
_symmetry.space_group_name_H-M   'P 1'
#
loop_
_entity.id
_entity.type
_entity.pdbx_description
1 polymer ?
#
loop_
_entity_poly.entity_id
_entity_poly.type
_entity_poly.pdbx_seq_one_letter_code
_entity_poly.pdbx_strand_id
1 'polypeptide(L)'
;MVLEEKMSDLLALLTVHAGGNALKAVQVSFVVEEWVDHALSKSQEAESKLAYSDKVLAEVEKMYKDSLFHLVEAERGSKNAEAALGGFKKQAEELRGPLILYYVTEMEEKLDKLSRGVTLVRPEDCKAVEDMVSQKLTQWRRRKRMFKDLWDAITENSPKDLREFKEELGIEYDEDVGVSLQSYSDLMQRDKKRPRGY
;
A
#
# COMPACT_ATOMS: atom_id res chain seq x y z
N MET A 1 -26.37 -62.90 14.82
CA MET A 1 -25.40 -63.98 15.11
C MET A 1 -25.36 -64.37 16.59
N VAL A 2 -24.88 -63.53 17.52
CA VAL A 2 -24.73 -63.95 18.94
C VAL A 2 -26.06 -64.29 19.65
N LEU A 3 -27.20 -63.76 19.19
CA LEU A 3 -28.52 -64.00 19.78
C LEU A 3 -29.17 -65.33 19.34
N GLU A 4 -28.96 -65.75 18.09
CA GLU A 4 -29.52 -67.01 17.58
C GLU A 4 -28.84 -68.22 18.21
N GLU A 5 -27.53 -68.11 18.45
CA GLU A 5 -26.73 -69.17 19.08
C GLU A 5 -27.18 -69.43 20.53
N LYS A 6 -27.39 -68.38 21.32
CA LYS A 6 -27.88 -68.49 22.70
C LYS A 6 -29.32 -68.96 22.82
N MET A 7 -30.16 -68.66 21.83
CA MET A 7 -31.55 -69.11 21.79
C MET A 7 -31.65 -70.60 21.42
N SER A 8 -30.79 -71.08 20.51
CA SER A 8 -30.60 -72.51 20.25
C SER A 8 -30.14 -73.27 21.50
N ASP A 9 -29.20 -72.72 22.26
CA ASP A 9 -28.70 -73.36 23.50
C ASP A 9 -29.77 -73.47 24.60
N LEU A 10 -30.63 -72.45 24.74
CA LEU A 10 -31.74 -72.47 25.71
C LEU A 10 -32.86 -73.43 25.32
N LEU A 11 -33.20 -73.52 24.02
CA LEU A 11 -34.17 -74.49 23.50
C LEU A 11 -33.66 -75.93 23.65
N ALA A 12 -32.36 -76.16 23.47
CA ALA A 12 -31.72 -77.45 23.74
C ALA A 12 -31.84 -77.86 25.22
N LEU A 13 -31.64 -76.92 26.15
CA LEU A 13 -31.81 -77.15 27.60
C LEU A 13 -33.26 -77.48 28.01
N LEU A 14 -34.25 -76.84 27.38
CA LEU A 14 -35.68 -77.06 27.61
C LEU A 14 -36.13 -78.44 27.12
N THR A 15 -35.57 -78.90 26.00
CA THR A 15 -35.86 -80.22 25.40
C THR A 15 -35.30 -81.37 26.25
N VAL A 16 -34.16 -81.15 26.92
CA VAL A 16 -33.50 -82.15 27.77
C VAL A 16 -34.19 -82.33 29.14
N HIS A 17 -34.94 -81.33 29.64
CA HIS A 17 -35.54 -81.35 31.00
C HIS A 17 -37.04 -81.66 31.06
N ALA A 18 -37.69 -82.01 29.93
CA ALA A 18 -39.11 -82.37 29.89
C ALA A 18 -39.48 -83.65 30.71
N GLY A 19 -38.49 -84.37 31.24
CA GLY A 19 -38.67 -85.49 32.17
C GLY A 19 -38.28 -85.14 33.62
N GLY A 20 -39.12 -84.41 34.35
CA GLY A 20 -39.15 -84.46 35.83
C GLY A 20 -38.40 -83.38 36.63
N ASN A 21 -38.96 -82.16 36.72
CA ASN A 21 -39.04 -81.36 37.96
C ASN A 21 -39.68 -79.98 37.67
N ALA A 22 -40.91 -79.76 38.16
CA ALA A 22 -41.67 -78.53 37.91
C ALA A 22 -40.94 -77.24 38.34
N LEU A 23 -40.11 -77.32 39.39
CA LEU A 23 -39.33 -76.18 39.90
C LEU A 23 -38.28 -75.67 38.89
N LYS A 24 -37.66 -76.56 38.11
CA LYS A 24 -36.66 -76.16 37.10
C LYS A 24 -37.30 -75.53 35.87
N ALA A 25 -38.50 -76.00 35.49
CA ALA A 25 -39.27 -75.40 34.40
C ALA A 25 -39.65 -73.95 34.71
N VAL A 26 -40.05 -73.66 35.97
CA VAL A 26 -40.37 -72.29 36.43
C VAL A 26 -39.13 -71.38 36.42
N GLN A 27 -37.95 -71.91 36.77
CA GLN A 27 -36.72 -71.12 36.75
C GLN A 27 -36.24 -70.82 35.32
N VAL A 28 -36.38 -71.79 34.40
CA VAL A 28 -36.09 -71.57 32.98
C VAL A 28 -37.07 -70.58 32.36
N SER A 29 -38.37 -70.64 32.68
CA SER A 29 -39.34 -69.66 32.18
C SER A 29 -39.06 -68.24 32.67
N PHE A 30 -38.64 -68.08 33.94
CA PHE A 30 -38.26 -66.78 34.49
C PHE A 30 -37.05 -66.17 33.76
N VAL A 31 -36.00 -66.96 33.49
CA VAL A 31 -34.83 -66.49 32.73
C VAL A 31 -35.21 -66.14 31.29
N VAL A 32 -36.13 -66.89 30.67
CA VAL A 32 -36.62 -66.58 29.31
C VAL A 32 -37.42 -65.27 29.31
N GLU A 33 -38.27 -65.02 30.31
CA GLU A 33 -39.01 -63.75 30.46
C GLU A 33 -38.06 -62.55 30.62
N GLU A 34 -37.07 -62.63 31.52
CA GLU A 34 -36.06 -61.55 31.69
C GLU A 34 -35.28 -61.27 30.39
N TRP A 35 -35.00 -62.32 29.61
CA TRP A 35 -34.33 -62.19 28.31
C TRP A 35 -35.21 -61.50 27.26
N VAL A 36 -36.49 -61.87 27.20
CA VAL A 36 -37.46 -61.24 26.31
C VAL A 36 -37.61 -59.77 26.66
N ASP A 37 -37.72 -59.43 27.95
CA ASP A 37 -37.85 -58.05 28.41
C ASP A 37 -36.61 -57.20 28.09
N HIS A 38 -35.40 -57.74 28.30
CA HIS A 38 -34.16 -57.04 27.96
C HIS A 38 -34.00 -56.88 26.44
N ALA A 39 -34.39 -57.87 25.64
CA ALA A 39 -34.37 -57.76 24.18
C ALA A 39 -35.38 -56.72 23.67
N LEU A 40 -36.59 -56.71 24.25
CA LEU A 40 -37.63 -55.73 23.94
C LEU A 40 -37.17 -54.30 24.31
N SER A 41 -36.60 -54.13 25.51
CA SER A 41 -36.04 -52.86 25.97
C SER A 41 -34.93 -52.34 25.04
N LYS A 42 -34.01 -53.21 24.60
CA LYS A 42 -32.98 -52.85 23.61
C LYS A 42 -33.55 -52.51 22.24
N SER A 43 -34.61 -53.20 21.81
CA SER A 43 -35.33 -52.86 20.57
C SER A 43 -35.94 -51.46 20.67
N GLN A 44 -36.63 -51.16 21.77
CA GLN A 44 -37.23 -49.85 22.02
C GLN A 44 -36.19 -48.73 22.11
N GLU A 45 -35.02 -49.01 22.71
CA GLU A 45 -33.90 -48.06 22.76
C GLU A 45 -33.34 -47.79 21.34
N ALA A 46 -33.19 -48.82 20.52
CA ALA A 46 -32.74 -48.68 19.14
C ALA A 46 -33.76 -47.91 18.29
N GLU A 47 -35.05 -48.19 18.44
CA GLU A 47 -36.15 -47.46 17.78
C GLU A 47 -36.16 -45.99 18.18
N SER A 48 -35.94 -45.68 19.46
CA SER A 48 -35.85 -44.29 19.95
C SER A 48 -34.66 -43.54 19.34
N LYS A 49 -33.50 -44.20 19.22
CA LYS A 49 -32.31 -43.62 18.56
C LYS A 49 -32.51 -43.42 17.06
N LEU A 50 -33.22 -44.34 16.41
CA LEU A 50 -33.55 -44.25 14.99
C LEU A 50 -34.51 -43.08 14.75
N ALA A 51 -35.57 -42.96 15.55
CA ALA A 51 -36.51 -41.83 15.49
C ALA A 51 -35.83 -40.48 15.76
N TYR A 52 -34.88 -40.42 16.70
CA TYR A 52 -34.06 -39.23 16.93
C TYR A 52 -33.19 -38.88 15.72
N SER A 53 -32.56 -39.89 15.10
CA SER A 53 -31.72 -39.69 13.91
C SER A 53 -32.54 -39.20 12.71
N ASP A 54 -33.74 -39.75 12.49
CA ASP A 54 -34.64 -39.29 11.41
C ASP A 54 -35.05 -37.83 11.59
N LYS A 55 -35.29 -37.40 12.83
CA LYS A 55 -35.58 -36.00 13.15
C LYS A 55 -34.39 -35.09 12.82
N VAL A 56 -33.17 -35.49 13.20
CA VAL A 56 -31.95 -34.74 12.88
C VAL A 56 -31.73 -34.67 11.37
N LEU A 57 -31.96 -35.75 10.63
CA LEU A 57 -31.86 -35.75 9.16
C LEU A 57 -32.84 -34.77 8.52
N ALA A 58 -34.10 -34.72 9.00
CA ALA A 58 -35.09 -33.76 8.50
C ALA A 58 -34.68 -32.30 8.78
N GLU A 59 -34.10 -32.02 9.96
CA GLU A 59 -33.58 -30.69 10.29
C GLU A 59 -32.39 -30.30 9.39
N VAL A 60 -31.46 -31.22 9.14
CA VAL A 60 -30.32 -31.00 8.23
C VAL A 60 -30.79 -30.77 6.80
N GLU A 61 -31.75 -31.54 6.31
CA GLU A 61 -32.33 -31.36 4.97
C GLU A 61 -32.97 -29.98 4.83
N LYS A 62 -33.68 -29.51 5.86
CA LYS A 62 -34.24 -28.15 5.89
C LYS A 62 -33.14 -27.09 5.83
N MET A 63 -32.12 -27.19 6.68
CA MET A 63 -30.99 -26.25 6.66
C MET A 63 -30.26 -26.21 5.32
N TYR A 64 -30.11 -27.37 4.67
CA TYR A 64 -29.49 -27.45 3.34
C TYR A 64 -30.32 -26.71 2.29
N LYS A 65 -31.66 -26.89 2.29
CA LYS A 65 -32.56 -26.16 1.39
C LYS A 65 -32.53 -24.65 1.63
N ASP A 66 -32.54 -24.21 2.89
CA ASP A 66 -32.45 -22.80 3.25
C ASP A 66 -31.10 -22.19 2.78
N SER A 67 -30.01 -22.92 2.97
CA SER A 67 -28.67 -22.50 2.52
C SER A 67 -28.57 -22.37 1.00
N LEU A 68 -29.13 -23.34 0.26
CA LEU A 68 -29.20 -23.28 -1.20
C LEU A 68 -29.99 -22.05 -1.68
N PHE A 69 -31.12 -21.74 -1.04
CA PHE A 69 -31.91 -20.57 -1.37
C PHE A 69 -31.10 -19.28 -1.20
N HIS A 70 -30.41 -19.13 -0.07
CA HIS A 70 -29.55 -17.97 0.18
C HIS A 70 -28.38 -17.86 -0.81
N LEU A 71 -27.79 -18.98 -1.22
CA LEU A 71 -26.73 -18.98 -2.24
C LEU A 71 -27.24 -18.47 -3.59
N VAL A 72 -28.41 -18.91 -4.05
CA VAL A 72 -29.00 -18.45 -5.31
C VAL A 72 -29.30 -16.94 -5.26
N GLU A 73 -29.83 -16.45 -4.15
CA GLU A 73 -30.07 -15.03 -3.93
C GLU A 73 -28.77 -14.20 -3.95
N ALA A 74 -27.72 -14.70 -3.30
CA ALA A 74 -26.41 -14.07 -3.29
C ALA A 74 -25.75 -14.04 -4.68
N GLU A 75 -25.84 -15.13 -5.45
CA GLU A 75 -25.33 -15.19 -6.82
C GLU A 75 -26.05 -14.20 -7.74
N ARG A 76 -27.38 -14.08 -7.59
CA ARG A 76 -28.16 -13.10 -8.33
C ARG A 76 -27.74 -11.66 -7.97
N GLY A 77 -27.56 -11.39 -6.68
CA GLY A 77 -27.04 -10.11 -6.20
C GLY A 77 -25.67 -9.78 -6.79
N SER A 78 -24.76 -10.75 -6.81
CA SER A 78 -23.41 -10.63 -7.37
C SER A 78 -23.45 -10.29 -8.87
N LYS A 79 -24.24 -11.02 -9.67
CA LYS A 79 -24.40 -10.76 -11.10
C LYS A 79 -24.94 -9.36 -11.39
N ASN A 80 -25.90 -8.90 -10.60
CA ASN A 80 -26.45 -7.55 -10.72
C ASN A 80 -25.38 -6.48 -10.40
N ALA A 81 -24.60 -6.69 -9.34
CA ALA A 81 -23.52 -5.78 -8.96
C ALA A 81 -22.42 -5.74 -10.04
N GLU A 82 -22.06 -6.88 -10.62
CA GLU A 82 -21.09 -6.97 -11.70
C GLU A 82 -21.55 -6.21 -12.95
N ALA A 83 -22.82 -6.34 -13.33
CA ALA A 83 -23.40 -5.58 -14.43
C ALA A 83 -23.36 -4.06 -14.18
N ALA A 84 -23.69 -3.62 -12.96
CA ALA A 84 -23.61 -2.21 -12.57
C ALA A 84 -22.17 -1.67 -12.63
N LEU A 85 -21.20 -2.42 -12.11
CA LEU A 85 -19.77 -2.08 -12.20
C LEU A 85 -19.31 -1.99 -13.65
N GLY A 86 -19.77 -2.88 -14.52
CA GLY A 86 -19.52 -2.81 -15.96
C GLY A 86 -20.03 -1.51 -16.58
N GLY A 87 -21.22 -1.04 -16.18
CA GLY A 87 -21.78 0.25 -16.60
C GLY A 87 -20.93 1.43 -16.15
N PHE A 88 -20.57 1.49 -14.87
CA PHE A 88 -19.72 2.56 -14.33
C PHE A 88 -18.33 2.59 -14.97
N LYS A 89 -17.72 1.43 -15.24
CA LYS A 89 -16.44 1.35 -15.94
C LYS A 89 -16.52 1.94 -17.35
N LYS A 90 -17.57 1.62 -18.11
CA LYS A 90 -17.78 2.19 -19.45
C LYS A 90 -17.93 3.71 -19.39
N GLN A 91 -18.76 4.21 -18.47
CA GLN A 91 -18.96 5.64 -18.27
C GLN A 91 -17.64 6.35 -17.87
N ALA A 92 -16.82 5.74 -17.01
CA ALA A 92 -15.52 6.29 -16.64
C ALA A 92 -14.56 6.35 -17.84
N GLU A 93 -14.54 5.33 -18.70
CA GLU A 93 -13.69 5.34 -19.90
C GLU A 93 -14.16 6.39 -20.93
N GLU A 94 -15.47 6.59 -21.07
CA GLU A 94 -16.04 7.64 -21.94
C GLU A 94 -15.66 9.04 -21.47
N LEU A 95 -15.66 9.30 -20.16
CA LEU A 95 -15.32 10.60 -19.59
C LEU A 95 -13.80 10.87 -19.49
N ARG A 96 -12.97 9.84 -19.60
CA ARG A 96 -11.51 9.94 -19.48
C ARG A 96 -10.89 10.87 -20.52
N GLY A 97 -11.29 10.72 -21.79
CA GLY A 97 -10.80 11.57 -22.89
C GLY A 97 -11.11 13.05 -22.68
N PRO A 98 -12.39 13.43 -22.47
CA PRO A 98 -12.79 14.80 -22.21
C PRO A 98 -12.08 15.44 -21.01
N LEU A 99 -11.87 14.70 -19.92
CA LEU A 99 -11.18 15.21 -18.73
C LEU A 99 -9.71 15.53 -19.00
N ILE A 100 -9.03 14.65 -19.73
CA ILE A 100 -7.64 14.89 -20.15
C ILE A 100 -7.57 16.11 -21.05
N LEU A 101 -8.49 16.21 -22.02
CA LEU A 101 -8.51 17.36 -22.93
C LEU A 101 -8.73 18.67 -22.18
N TYR A 102 -9.68 18.70 -21.24
CA TYR A 102 -9.90 19.86 -20.37
C TYR A 102 -8.62 20.27 -19.62
N TYR A 103 -7.95 19.32 -18.98
CA TYR A 103 -6.72 19.61 -18.23
C TYR A 103 -5.59 20.10 -19.14
N VAL A 104 -5.41 19.48 -20.31
CA VAL A 104 -4.42 19.93 -21.30
C VAL A 104 -4.70 21.36 -21.74
N THR A 105 -5.94 21.68 -22.08
CA THR A 105 -6.32 23.04 -22.49
C THR A 105 -6.08 24.08 -21.39
N GLU A 106 -6.39 23.74 -20.13
CA GLU A 106 -6.14 24.63 -18.99
C GLU A 106 -4.63 24.89 -18.80
N MET A 107 -3.80 23.85 -18.95
CA MET A 107 -2.34 23.98 -18.84
C MET A 107 -1.75 24.75 -20.02
N GLU A 108 -2.26 24.56 -21.23
CA GLU A 108 -1.86 25.32 -22.41
C GLU A 108 -2.20 26.80 -22.26
N GLU A 109 -3.38 27.16 -21.73
CA GLU A 109 -3.71 28.56 -21.44
C GLU A 109 -2.79 29.19 -20.38
N LYS A 110 -2.45 28.43 -19.33
CA LYS A 110 -1.47 28.88 -18.33
C LYS A 110 -0.09 29.08 -18.95
N LEU A 111 0.33 28.17 -19.83
CA LEU A 111 1.60 28.25 -20.54
C LEU A 111 1.63 29.42 -21.53
N ASP A 112 0.52 29.69 -22.24
CA ASP A 112 0.39 30.84 -23.14
C ASP A 112 0.53 32.16 -22.38
N LYS A 113 -0.11 32.29 -21.21
CA LYS A 113 0.03 33.46 -20.33
C LYS A 113 1.46 33.67 -19.85
N LEU A 114 2.15 32.59 -19.45
CA LEU A 114 3.53 32.66 -19.00
C LEU A 114 4.52 32.92 -20.15
N SER A 115 4.28 32.32 -21.32
CA SER A 115 5.16 32.46 -22.49
C SER A 115 5.05 33.84 -23.13
N ARG A 116 3.84 34.41 -23.22
CA ARG A 116 3.64 35.80 -23.67
C ARG A 116 4.12 36.83 -22.66
N GLY A 117 4.10 36.49 -21.36
CA GLY A 117 4.51 37.37 -20.28
C GLY A 117 6.02 37.40 -19.96
N VAL A 118 6.83 36.50 -20.54
CA VAL A 118 8.25 36.34 -20.16
C VAL A 118 9.18 36.40 -21.37
N THR A 119 9.30 37.61 -21.92
CA THR A 119 10.62 38.20 -22.19
C THR A 119 10.67 39.56 -21.50
N LEU A 120 10.60 39.55 -20.16
CA LEU A 120 10.67 40.78 -19.35
C LEU A 120 11.98 41.55 -19.61
N VAL A 121 13.02 40.84 -20.05
CA VAL A 121 14.31 41.41 -20.46
C VAL A 121 14.57 40.98 -21.89
N ARG A 122 14.78 41.95 -22.78
CA ARG A 122 15.17 41.66 -24.15
C ARG A 122 16.57 41.03 -24.15
N PRO A 123 16.87 40.10 -25.06
CA PRO A 123 18.20 39.50 -25.14
C PRO A 123 19.28 40.57 -25.39
N GLU A 124 18.95 41.66 -26.07
CA GLU A 124 19.84 42.80 -26.25
C GLU A 124 20.19 43.49 -24.91
N ASP A 125 19.21 43.71 -24.05
CA ASP A 125 19.39 44.36 -22.75
C ASP A 125 20.18 43.47 -21.79
N CYS A 126 19.92 42.16 -21.81
CA CYS A 126 20.67 41.17 -21.05
C CYS A 126 22.15 41.18 -21.42
N LYS A 127 22.44 41.14 -22.73
CA LYS A 127 23.81 41.19 -23.24
C LYS A 127 24.51 42.52 -22.91
N ALA A 128 23.80 43.64 -23.01
CA ALA A 128 24.36 44.94 -22.67
C ALA A 128 24.78 45.02 -21.18
N VAL A 129 23.99 44.44 -20.28
CA VAL A 129 24.32 44.36 -18.85
C VAL A 129 25.52 43.43 -18.62
N GLU A 130 25.56 42.27 -19.25
CA GLU A 130 26.69 41.32 -19.16
C GLU A 130 28.01 41.95 -19.63
N ASP A 131 27.97 42.66 -20.77
CA ASP A 131 29.13 43.36 -21.33
C ASP A 131 29.59 44.49 -20.40
N MET A 132 28.64 45.26 -19.85
CA MET A 132 28.93 46.32 -18.88
C MET A 132 29.62 45.75 -17.62
N VAL A 133 29.06 44.69 -17.02
CA VAL A 133 29.66 44.05 -15.83
C VAL A 133 31.06 43.53 -16.14
N SER A 134 31.25 42.88 -17.29
CA SER A 134 32.55 42.36 -17.75
C SER A 134 33.60 43.47 -17.90
N GLN A 135 33.20 44.61 -18.48
CA GLN A 135 34.07 45.78 -18.60
C GLN A 135 34.43 46.36 -17.22
N LYS A 136 33.46 46.53 -16.32
CA LYS A 136 33.71 47.06 -14.97
C LYS A 136 34.64 46.16 -14.15
N LEU A 137 34.48 44.84 -14.23
CA LEU A 137 35.39 43.88 -13.58
C LEU A 137 36.81 43.97 -14.13
N THR A 138 36.96 44.17 -15.44
CA THR A 138 38.27 44.35 -16.08
C THR A 138 38.96 45.63 -15.59
N GLN A 139 38.21 46.73 -15.48
CA GLN A 139 38.73 47.99 -14.95
C GLN A 139 39.13 47.87 -13.48
N TRP A 140 38.32 47.19 -12.67
CA TRP A 140 38.65 46.93 -11.26
C TRP A 140 39.95 46.15 -11.12
N ARG A 141 40.13 45.05 -11.88
CA ARG A 141 41.40 44.29 -11.92
C ARG A 141 42.60 45.16 -12.29
N ARG A 142 42.45 46.01 -13.31
CA ARG A 142 43.53 46.90 -13.76
C ARG A 142 43.90 47.90 -12.67
N ARG A 143 42.91 48.53 -12.03
CA ARG A 143 43.12 49.52 -10.95
C ARG A 143 43.78 48.89 -9.72
N LYS A 144 43.30 47.72 -9.27
CA LYS A 144 43.92 46.97 -8.17
C LYS A 144 45.40 46.66 -8.46
N ARG A 145 45.72 46.26 -9.70
CA ARG A 145 47.10 46.00 -10.10
C ARG A 145 47.95 47.26 -10.08
N MET A 146 47.51 48.34 -10.74
CA MET A 146 48.25 49.61 -10.77
C MET A 146 48.48 50.18 -9.35
N PHE A 147 47.46 50.11 -8.49
CA PHE A 147 47.61 50.54 -7.11
C PHE A 147 48.66 49.69 -6.38
N LYS A 148 48.62 48.36 -6.51
CA LYS A 148 49.60 47.48 -5.90
C LYS A 148 51.01 47.76 -6.39
N ASP A 149 51.20 47.92 -7.70
CA ASP A 149 52.53 48.20 -8.28
C ASP A 149 53.11 49.51 -7.72
N LEU A 150 52.29 50.56 -7.59
CA LEU A 150 52.69 51.83 -6.98
C LEU A 150 52.96 51.70 -5.47
N TRP A 151 52.10 50.97 -4.76
CA TRP A 151 52.22 50.74 -3.34
C TRP A 151 53.49 49.98 -2.99
N ASP A 152 53.78 48.90 -3.73
CA ASP A 152 55.00 48.10 -3.58
C ASP A 152 56.23 48.98 -3.84
N ALA A 153 56.24 49.81 -4.89
CA ALA A 153 57.35 50.74 -5.17
C ALA A 153 57.58 51.80 -4.08
N ILE A 154 56.53 52.28 -3.42
CA ILE A 154 56.63 53.25 -2.32
C ILE A 154 57.13 52.58 -1.03
N THR A 155 56.69 51.35 -0.78
CA THR A 155 56.94 50.64 0.48
C THR A 155 58.19 49.76 0.46
N GLU A 156 58.80 49.51 -0.69
CA GLU A 156 59.98 48.65 -0.87
C GLU A 156 61.15 49.01 0.06
N ASN A 157 61.31 50.29 0.41
CA ASN A 157 62.37 50.77 1.31
C ASN A 157 61.84 51.52 2.53
N SER A 158 60.55 51.36 2.90
CA SER A 158 59.96 52.13 3.99
C SER A 158 60.31 51.51 5.36
N PRO A 159 60.84 52.30 6.33
CA PRO A 159 61.09 51.82 7.69
C PRO A 159 59.83 51.84 8.58
N LYS A 160 58.67 52.25 8.05
CA LYS A 160 57.39 52.35 8.78
C LYS A 160 56.60 51.04 8.71
N ASP A 161 55.78 50.78 9.73
CA ASP A 161 54.80 49.70 9.68
C ASP A 161 53.72 50.01 8.64
N LEU A 162 53.57 49.11 7.65
CA LEU A 162 52.68 49.31 6.51
C LEU A 162 51.21 49.46 6.91
N ARG A 163 50.80 48.89 8.04
CA ARG A 163 49.43 48.99 8.56
C ARG A 163 49.11 50.39 9.05
N GLU A 164 49.98 50.98 9.88
CA GLU A 164 49.82 52.35 10.37
C GLU A 164 49.90 53.36 9.23
N PHE A 165 50.79 53.13 8.26
CA PHE A 165 50.89 53.98 7.07
C PHE A 165 49.64 53.92 6.19
N LYS A 166 48.98 52.76 6.10
CA LYS A 166 47.73 52.59 5.37
C LYS A 166 46.57 53.33 6.05
N GLU A 167 46.50 53.28 7.39
CA GLU A 167 45.52 54.00 8.20
C GLU A 167 45.74 55.52 8.15
N GLU A 168 47.00 55.99 8.23
CA GLU A 168 47.38 57.41 8.09
C GLU A 168 46.94 57.99 6.73
N LEU A 169 47.06 57.20 5.66
CA LEU A 169 46.64 57.57 4.31
C LEU A 169 45.15 57.35 4.03
N GLY A 170 44.40 56.75 4.96
CA GLY A 170 42.97 56.45 4.79
C GLY A 170 42.66 55.48 3.65
N ILE A 171 43.55 54.51 3.38
CA ILE A 171 43.36 53.54 2.31
C ILE A 171 42.61 52.32 2.86
N GLU A 172 41.43 52.06 2.31
CA GLU A 172 40.59 50.91 2.64
C GLU A 172 40.71 49.81 1.57
N TYR A 173 40.59 48.54 1.97
CA TYR A 173 40.45 47.42 1.05
C TYR A 173 39.00 47.28 0.59
N ASP A 174 38.79 46.66 -0.57
CA ASP A 174 37.42 46.39 -1.06
C ASP A 174 36.64 45.51 -0.06
N GLU A 175 37.34 44.61 0.63
CA GLU A 175 36.79 43.75 1.67
C GLU A 175 36.32 44.53 2.91
N ASP A 176 36.95 45.67 3.22
CA ASP A 176 36.59 46.53 4.37
C ASP A 176 35.22 47.22 4.15
N VAL A 177 34.83 47.43 2.88
CA VAL A 177 33.51 47.93 2.47
C VAL A 177 32.55 46.82 2.01
N GLY A 178 32.90 45.54 2.25
CA GLY A 178 32.05 44.39 1.98
C GLY A 178 31.99 43.96 0.50
N VAL A 179 32.95 44.38 -0.33
CA VAL A 179 32.97 44.10 -1.77
C VAL A 179 34.12 43.13 -2.10
N SER A 180 33.81 42.00 -2.74
CA SER A 180 34.82 41.00 -3.13
C SER A 180 34.88 40.80 -4.64
N LEU A 181 36.04 41.06 -5.25
CA LEU A 181 36.24 40.86 -6.68
C LEU A 181 36.00 39.40 -7.12
N GLN A 182 36.29 38.44 -6.23
CA GLN A 182 36.12 37.01 -6.51
C GLN A 182 34.64 36.64 -6.58
N SER A 183 33.80 37.13 -5.66
CA SER A 183 32.36 36.81 -5.64
C SER A 183 31.65 37.27 -6.92
N TYR A 184 31.96 38.49 -7.40
CA TYR A 184 31.42 38.99 -8.66
C TYR A 184 31.99 38.27 -9.89
N SER A 185 33.24 37.81 -9.82
CA SER A 185 33.85 37.02 -10.90
C SER A 185 33.22 35.64 -11.02
N ASP A 186 32.89 35.00 -9.89
CA ASP A 186 32.26 33.68 -9.85
C ASP A 186 30.81 33.70 -10.34
N LEU A 187 30.08 34.79 -10.07
CA LEU A 187 28.72 34.98 -10.57
C LEU A 187 28.69 34.92 -12.11
N MET A 188 29.64 35.58 -12.78
CA MET A 188 29.75 35.61 -14.25
C MET A 188 30.24 34.30 -14.89
N GLN A 189 30.86 33.40 -14.10
CA GLN A 189 31.36 32.12 -14.61
C GLN A 189 30.29 31.01 -14.58
N ARG A 190 29.29 31.13 -13.70
CA ARG A 190 28.22 30.12 -13.55
C ARG A 190 27.38 29.97 -14.82
N ASP A 191 27.23 31.04 -15.59
CA ASP A 191 26.42 31.05 -16.82
C ASP A 191 27.14 30.42 -18.02
N LYS A 192 28.47 30.23 -17.93
CA LYS A 192 29.30 29.65 -19.01
C LYS A 192 29.53 28.15 -18.86
N LYS A 193 28.70 27.44 -18.08
CA LYS A 193 28.76 25.98 -18.02
C LYS A 193 28.45 25.41 -19.41
N ARG A 194 29.51 24.97 -20.08
CA ARG A 194 29.47 24.30 -21.38
C ARG A 194 28.39 23.21 -21.35
N PRO A 195 27.58 23.06 -22.41
CA PRO A 195 26.66 21.92 -22.48
C PRO A 195 27.50 20.66 -22.33
N ARG A 196 27.19 19.86 -21.30
CA ARG A 196 27.72 18.50 -21.19
C ARG A 196 27.13 17.76 -22.38
N GLY A 197 27.95 17.53 -23.40
CA GLY A 197 27.56 16.72 -24.55
C GLY A 197 27.07 15.36 -24.06
N TYR A 198 25.89 14.98 -24.53
CA TYR A 198 25.36 13.63 -24.43
C TYR A 198 26.00 12.76 -25.51
#